data_AF-A0A3E4QSU5-F1
#
_entry.id   AF-A0A3E4QSU5-F1
#
_cell.length_a   1.000
_cell.length_b   1.000
_cell.length_c   1.000
_cell.angle_alpha   90.00
_cell.angle_beta   90.00
_cell.angle_gamma   90.00
#
_symmetry.space_group_name_H-M   'P 1'
#
loop_
_entity.id
_entity.type
_entity.pdbx_description
1 polymer ?
#
loop_
_entity_poly.entity_id
_entity_poly.type
_entity_poly.pdbx_seq_one_letter_code
_entity_poly.pdbx_strand_id
1 'polypeptide(L)'
;MCPTYWCIAVQALNRLDGMVFTGGGFMDHADQPPGWQISQVVELIDMPRRDITRSCYADRKRGGAGILQPLDGSWGRRNYSVEDIAWLYLVKLQHEAGYSLPEIAQRMDTSVGVDQLCAHLDTVVSRAAEGLDELRLKVERARALRCALGAGSAGAHEAIESYLQDRLGATAVEELRRMLEYLASAEPGAGASPPASARNAPAREKAASNQGASDRAGIRRILDEPGMDLAIELWAGPGAFDQLVKEFFE
;
A
#
# COMPACT_ATOMS: atom_id res chain seq x y z
N MET A 1 28.95 6.50 -17.28
CA MET A 1 28.44 7.89 -17.33
C MET A 1 28.20 8.35 -15.90
N CYS A 2 28.74 9.49 -15.48
CA CYS A 2 28.64 9.96 -14.09
C CYS A 2 27.20 10.49 -13.81
N PRO A 3 26.53 10.10 -12.70
CA PRO A 3 25.17 10.55 -12.37
C PRO A 3 24.99 12.07 -12.35
N THR A 4 26.05 12.81 -11.99
CA THR A 4 26.11 14.27 -11.95
C THR A 4 25.86 14.93 -13.31
N TYR A 5 26.31 14.33 -14.42
CA TYR A 5 26.11 14.90 -15.75
C TYR A 5 24.64 14.82 -16.21
N TRP A 6 23.91 13.79 -15.78
CA TRP A 6 22.50 13.62 -16.08
C TRP A 6 21.64 14.65 -15.34
N CYS A 7 21.90 14.87 -14.04
CA CYS A 7 21.19 15.89 -13.27
C CYS A 7 21.38 17.30 -13.84
N ILE A 8 22.60 17.64 -14.26
CA ILE A 8 22.91 18.94 -14.86
C ILE A 8 22.19 19.11 -16.21
N ALA A 9 22.16 18.06 -17.05
CA ALA A 9 21.51 18.11 -18.35
C ALA A 9 19.97 18.24 -18.25
N VAL A 10 19.33 17.49 -17.35
CA VAL A 10 17.87 17.58 -17.14
C VAL A 10 17.48 18.92 -16.51
N GLN A 11 18.28 19.43 -15.56
CA GLN A 11 18.07 20.77 -15.05
C GLN A 11 18.25 21.85 -16.14
N ALA A 12 19.20 21.68 -17.06
CA ALA A 12 19.38 22.59 -18.19
C ALA A 12 18.21 22.53 -19.20
N LEU A 13 17.58 21.36 -19.39
CA LEU A 13 16.38 21.22 -20.22
C LEU A 13 15.16 21.88 -19.57
N ASN A 14 14.96 21.69 -18.26
CA ASN A 14 13.90 22.36 -17.51
C ASN A 14 14.08 23.90 -17.45
N ARG A 15 15.32 24.41 -17.64
CA ARG A 15 15.59 25.86 -17.81
C ARG A 15 15.06 26.43 -19.13
N LEU A 16 14.90 25.61 -20.17
CA LEU A 16 14.43 26.05 -21.49
C LEU A 16 12.90 26.17 -21.54
N ASP A 17 12.17 25.28 -20.87
CA ASP A 17 10.70 25.35 -20.78
C ASP A 17 10.18 26.48 -19.87
N GLY A 18 11.04 27.00 -18.98
CA GLY A 18 10.71 28.10 -18.06
C GLY A 18 10.80 29.52 -18.64
N MET A 19 11.01 29.69 -19.96
CA MET A 19 11.07 31.00 -20.64
C MET A 19 9.70 31.70 -20.66
N VAL A 20 9.26 32.21 -19.51
CA VAL A 20 8.24 33.26 -19.45
C VAL A 20 8.95 34.59 -19.71
N PHE A 21 8.67 35.20 -20.86
CA PHE A 21 9.03 36.59 -21.17
C PHE A 21 8.41 37.52 -20.12
N THR A 22 9.13 37.77 -19.03
CA THR A 22 8.87 38.94 -18.18
C THR A 22 9.79 40.03 -18.68
N GLY A 23 9.19 41.09 -19.24
CA GLY A 23 9.93 42.22 -19.80
C GLY A 23 10.81 42.86 -18.74
N GLY A 24 12.12 42.61 -18.82
CA GLY A 24 13.09 43.17 -17.90
C GLY A 24 14.40 42.39 -17.81
N GLY A 25 15.20 42.44 -18.88
CA GLY A 25 16.64 42.15 -18.83
C GLY A 25 17.06 40.67 -18.82
N PHE A 26 17.95 40.31 -19.75
CA PHE A 26 18.69 39.05 -19.72
C PHE A 26 19.63 39.07 -18.50
N MET A 27 19.35 38.20 -17.52
CA MET A 27 20.25 37.91 -16.41
C MET A 27 20.85 36.52 -16.64
N ASP A 28 22.17 36.42 -16.53
CA ASP A 28 22.92 35.18 -16.70
C ASP A 28 22.48 34.17 -15.60
N HIS A 29 21.82 33.09 -15.99
CA HIS A 29 21.24 32.07 -15.09
C HIS A 29 22.31 31.16 -14.45
N ALA A 30 23.61 31.46 -14.64
CA ALA A 30 24.73 30.71 -14.07
C ALA A 30 24.82 30.82 -12.53
N ASP A 31 24.11 31.78 -11.91
CA ASP A 31 24.16 32.08 -10.48
C ASP A 31 22.90 31.66 -9.69
N GLN A 32 21.99 30.84 -10.26
CA GLN A 32 20.84 30.34 -9.50
C GLN A 32 21.28 29.19 -8.56
N PRO A 33 20.96 29.26 -7.25
CA PRO A 33 21.31 28.19 -6.32
C PRO A 33 20.62 26.88 -6.71
N PRO A 34 21.25 25.73 -6.40
CA PRO A 34 20.67 24.43 -6.70
C PRO A 34 19.37 24.23 -5.93
N GLY A 35 18.31 23.79 -6.62
CA GLY A 35 17.03 23.43 -6.00
C GLY A 35 15.87 23.46 -6.98
N TRP A 36 14.67 23.21 -6.46
CA TRP A 36 13.42 23.18 -7.21
C TRP A 36 12.71 24.52 -7.12
N GLN A 37 12.11 24.98 -8.22
CA GLN A 37 11.28 26.17 -8.22
C GLN A 37 9.87 25.87 -7.72
N ILE A 38 9.17 26.87 -7.19
CA ILE A 38 7.81 26.68 -6.65
C ILE A 38 6.83 26.08 -7.68
N SER A 39 6.94 26.42 -8.97
CA SER A 39 6.09 25.84 -10.03
C SER A 39 6.31 24.33 -10.14
N GLN A 40 7.57 23.90 -10.13
CA GLN A 40 7.92 22.48 -10.21
C GLN A 40 7.47 21.73 -8.95
N VAL A 41 7.57 22.36 -7.77
CA VAL A 41 7.07 21.74 -6.52
C VAL A 41 5.54 21.62 -6.55
N VAL A 42 4.81 22.64 -7.01
CA VAL A 42 3.35 22.59 -7.17
C VAL A 42 2.95 21.36 -8.01
N GLU A 43 3.61 21.16 -9.15
CA GLU A 43 3.34 20.04 -10.05
C GLU A 43 3.76 18.69 -9.44
N LEU A 44 4.91 18.63 -8.78
CA LEU A 44 5.48 17.39 -8.26
C LEU A 44 4.67 16.79 -7.13
N ILE A 45 4.27 17.61 -6.15
CA ILE A 45 3.52 17.14 -4.97
C ILE A 45 2.03 17.43 -5.07
N ASP A 46 1.56 18.02 -6.17
CA ASP A 46 0.15 18.41 -6.38
C ASP A 46 -0.41 19.20 -5.18
N MET A 47 0.29 20.26 -4.80
CA MET A 47 -0.08 21.12 -3.67
C MET A 47 -0.26 22.56 -4.18
N PRO A 48 -1.36 23.26 -3.81
CA PRO A 48 -1.59 24.61 -4.29
C PRO A 48 -0.45 25.56 -3.96
N ARG A 49 -0.07 26.41 -4.92
CA ARG A 49 1.00 27.41 -4.75
C ARG A 49 0.80 28.25 -3.48
N ARG A 50 -0.45 28.61 -3.18
CA ARG A 50 -0.82 29.38 -1.99
C ARG A 50 -0.42 28.66 -0.70
N ASP A 51 -0.68 27.36 -0.61
CA ASP A 51 -0.42 26.59 0.61
C ASP A 51 1.07 26.37 0.80
N ILE A 52 1.82 26.03 -0.26
CA ILE A 52 3.29 25.98 -0.23
C ILE A 52 3.85 27.32 0.27
N THR A 53 3.35 28.43 -0.30
CA THR A 53 3.86 29.76 0.07
C THR A 53 3.55 30.09 1.53
N ARG A 54 2.34 29.75 2.02
CA ARG A 54 1.93 29.95 3.42
C ARG A 54 2.69 29.06 4.40
N SER A 55 3.03 27.83 4.02
CA SER A 55 3.89 26.95 4.80
C SER A 55 5.26 27.59 5.04
N CYS A 56 5.76 28.38 4.10
CA CYS A 56 7.06 29.03 4.20
C CYS A 56 7.04 30.46 4.80
N TYR A 57 5.88 31.10 4.97
CA TYR A 57 5.81 32.46 5.56
C TYR A 57 5.80 32.40 7.09
N ALA A 58 6.74 33.06 7.77
CA ALA A 58 6.71 33.18 9.23
C ALA A 58 5.66 34.17 9.76
N ASP A 59 5.12 35.06 8.91
CA ASP A 59 4.13 36.05 9.34
C ASP A 59 2.75 35.43 9.57
N ARG A 60 2.50 35.05 10.82
CA ARG A 60 1.23 34.49 11.29
C ARG A 60 0.05 35.45 11.12
N LYS A 61 0.25 36.76 11.11
CA LYS A 61 -0.84 37.75 10.93
C LYS A 61 -1.36 37.77 9.49
N ARG A 62 -0.53 37.39 8.52
CA ARG A 62 -0.91 37.23 7.10
C ARG A 62 -1.24 35.77 6.75
N GLY A 63 -1.43 34.91 7.77
CA GLY A 63 -1.79 33.51 7.61
C GLY A 63 -0.61 32.60 7.24
N GLY A 64 0.63 33.05 7.41
CA GLY A 64 1.82 32.23 7.28
C GLY A 64 2.00 31.30 8.48
N ALA A 65 2.42 30.06 8.22
CA ALA A 65 2.62 29.04 9.24
C ALA A 65 4.08 28.92 9.69
N GLY A 66 5.03 29.38 8.86
CA GLY A 66 6.45 29.45 9.18
C GLY A 66 7.09 28.08 9.42
N ILE A 67 6.53 27.05 8.81
CA ILE A 67 6.93 25.64 8.97
C ILE A 67 8.31 25.42 8.33
N LEU A 68 8.55 26.04 7.17
CA LEU A 68 9.78 25.86 6.39
C LEU A 68 10.45 27.19 6.06
N GLN A 69 11.78 27.17 5.97
CA GLN A 69 12.58 28.31 5.54
C GLN A 69 13.52 27.86 4.41
N PRO A 70 13.02 27.73 3.17
CA PRO A 70 13.85 27.35 2.03
C PRO A 70 14.93 28.41 1.77
N LEU A 71 16.03 27.97 1.15
CA LEU A 71 17.15 28.83 0.78
C LEU A 71 16.68 29.93 -0.18
N ASP A 72 17.24 31.13 0.02
CA ASP A 72 16.85 32.42 -0.57
C ASP A 72 15.47 32.94 -0.13
N GLY A 73 15.47 33.64 1.01
CA GLY A 73 14.30 34.22 1.67
C GLY A 73 13.63 35.42 0.97
N SER A 74 13.98 35.74 -0.28
CA SER A 74 13.37 36.86 -1.03
C SER A 74 12.33 36.40 -2.05
N TRP A 75 11.27 37.21 -2.20
CA TRP A 75 10.06 36.87 -2.96
C TRP A 75 10.40 36.53 -4.41
N GLY A 76 9.97 35.34 -4.86
CA GLY A 76 10.13 34.89 -6.25
C GLY A 76 11.42 34.11 -6.57
N ARG A 77 12.35 33.97 -5.62
CA ARG A 77 13.64 33.27 -5.82
C ARG A 77 13.88 32.06 -4.91
N ARG A 78 12.85 31.58 -4.22
CA ARG A 78 12.97 30.42 -3.32
C ARG A 78 13.30 29.16 -4.12
N ASN A 79 14.36 28.48 -3.70
CA ASN A 79 14.75 27.18 -4.22
C ASN A 79 14.53 26.14 -3.12
N TYR A 80 13.71 25.13 -3.41
CA TYR A 80 13.37 24.08 -2.47
C TYR A 80 14.35 22.93 -2.60
N SER A 81 14.92 22.49 -1.49
CA SER A 81 15.73 21.28 -1.40
C SER A 81 14.85 20.03 -1.39
N VAL A 82 15.47 18.84 -1.47
CA VAL A 82 14.74 17.57 -1.30
C VAL A 82 14.12 17.47 0.10
N GLU A 83 14.82 17.97 1.13
CA GLU A 83 14.30 18.03 2.50
C GLU A 83 13.07 18.94 2.59
N ASP A 84 13.10 20.11 1.95
CA ASP A 84 11.94 21.00 1.90
C ASP A 84 10.75 20.33 1.21
N ILE A 85 10.97 19.58 0.13
CA ILE A 85 9.92 18.86 -0.59
C ILE A 85 9.32 17.77 0.29
N ALA A 86 10.15 17.00 0.99
CA ALA A 86 9.69 15.97 1.91
C ALA A 86 8.83 16.55 3.05
N TRP A 87 9.25 17.68 3.63
CA TRP A 87 8.44 18.37 4.62
C TRP A 87 7.14 18.93 4.05
N LEU A 88 7.17 19.52 2.85
CA LEU A 88 5.95 19.99 2.17
C LEU A 88 4.98 18.84 1.88
N TYR A 89 5.48 17.66 1.53
CA TYR A 89 4.67 16.47 1.37
C TYR A 89 4.00 16.06 2.69
N LEU A 90 4.74 16.07 3.81
CA LEU A 90 4.15 15.81 5.14
C LEU A 90 3.11 16.87 5.55
N VAL A 91 3.30 18.14 5.18
CA VAL A 91 2.29 19.19 5.35
C VAL A 91 1.05 18.88 4.51
N LYS A 92 1.22 18.51 3.24
CA LYS A 92 0.12 18.13 2.34
C LYS A 92 -0.73 17.01 2.95
N LEU A 93 -0.11 15.92 3.40
CA LEU A 93 -0.83 14.78 3.98
C LEU A 93 -1.62 15.15 5.24
N GLN A 94 -1.08 16.01 6.10
CA GLN A 94 -1.83 16.49 7.26
C GLN A 94 -2.97 17.43 6.86
N HIS A 95 -2.77 18.24 5.83
CA HIS A 95 -3.83 19.10 5.30
C HIS A 95 -4.98 18.26 4.71
N GLU A 96 -4.68 17.20 3.97
CA GLU A 96 -5.67 16.24 3.46
C GLU A 96 -6.40 15.49 4.59
N ALA A 97 -5.73 15.26 5.72
CA ALA A 97 -6.33 14.75 6.95
C ALA A 97 -7.19 15.79 7.70
N GLY A 98 -7.34 17.01 7.17
CA GLY A 98 -8.22 18.06 7.69
C GLY A 98 -7.56 19.04 8.67
N TYR A 99 -6.25 18.95 8.91
CA TYR A 99 -5.56 19.89 9.79
C TYR A 99 -5.30 21.24 9.10
N SER A 100 -5.46 22.33 9.84
CA SER A 100 -5.10 23.67 9.37
C SER A 100 -3.59 23.91 9.44
N LEU A 101 -3.05 24.78 8.58
CA LEU A 101 -1.61 25.10 8.58
C LEU A 101 -1.04 25.53 9.96
N PRO A 102 -1.75 26.31 10.79
CA PRO A 102 -1.27 26.61 12.15
C PRO A 102 -1.19 25.40 13.08
N GLU A 103 -2.13 24.44 12.97
CA GLU A 103 -2.08 23.19 13.74
C GLU A 103 -0.94 22.31 13.26
N ILE A 104 -0.77 22.21 11.95
CA ILE A 104 0.35 21.48 11.34
C ILE A 104 1.68 22.04 11.84
N ALA A 105 1.84 23.37 11.88
CA ALA A 105 3.04 24.01 12.40
C ALA A 105 3.33 23.74 13.89
N GLN A 106 2.31 23.40 14.69
CA GLN A 106 2.50 22.99 16.08
C GLN A 106 2.89 21.52 16.21
N ARG A 107 2.46 20.68 15.25
CA ARG A 107 2.70 19.24 15.23
C ARG A 107 4.02 18.87 14.56
N MET A 108 4.49 19.72 13.67
CA MET A 108 5.73 19.51 12.92
C MET A 108 6.86 20.28 13.56
N ASP A 109 7.86 19.53 14.05
CA ASP A 109 9.15 20.09 14.38
C ASP A 109 10.07 19.91 13.18
N THR A 110 10.24 20.96 12.37
CA THR A 110 11.11 20.92 11.19
C THR A 110 12.58 21.19 11.52
N SER A 111 12.91 21.40 12.80
CA SER A 111 14.29 21.50 13.27
C SER A 111 14.94 20.13 13.49
N VAL A 112 14.15 19.05 13.44
CA VAL A 112 14.67 17.69 13.51
C VAL A 112 15.50 17.36 12.28
N GLY A 113 16.58 16.61 12.49
CA GLY A 113 17.48 16.21 11.41
C GLY A 113 16.85 15.24 10.40
N VAL A 114 17.57 15.00 9.31
CA VAL A 114 17.14 14.14 8.18
C VAL A 114 16.71 12.74 8.64
N ASP A 115 17.36 12.15 9.65
CA ASP A 115 17.00 10.82 10.16
C ASP A 115 15.56 10.77 10.69
N GLN A 116 15.14 11.82 11.40
CA GLN A 116 13.79 11.90 11.95
C GLN A 116 12.76 12.20 10.86
N LEU A 117 13.13 13.00 9.85
CA LEU A 117 12.32 13.20 8.65
C LEU A 117 12.11 11.87 7.89
N CYS A 118 13.15 11.06 7.72
CA CYS A 118 13.04 9.71 7.14
C CYS A 118 12.08 8.83 7.96
N ALA A 119 12.20 8.83 9.29
CA ALA A 119 11.28 8.07 10.15
C ALA A 119 9.80 8.52 10.02
N HIS A 120 9.56 9.82 9.81
CA HIS A 120 8.21 10.32 9.50
C HIS A 120 7.70 9.82 8.15
N LEU A 121 8.55 9.77 7.13
CA LEU A 121 8.20 9.22 5.82
C LEU A 121 7.95 7.70 5.88
N ASP A 122 8.74 6.95 6.64
CA ASP A 122 8.51 5.52 6.85
C ASP A 122 7.15 5.26 7.51
N THR A 123 6.76 6.11 8.47
CA THR A 123 5.42 6.05 9.08
C THR A 123 4.31 6.27 8.04
N VAL A 124 4.52 7.19 7.08
CA VAL A 124 3.57 7.40 5.98
C VAL A 124 3.49 6.16 5.08
N VAL A 125 4.63 5.56 4.74
CA VAL A 125 4.69 4.34 3.94
C VAL A 125 3.92 3.20 4.62
N SER A 126 4.14 2.97 5.91
CA SER A 126 3.41 1.93 6.66
C SER A 126 1.91 2.14 6.65
N ARG A 127 1.44 3.38 6.94
CA ARG A 127 0.00 3.71 6.92
C ARG A 127 -0.61 3.57 5.53
N ALA A 128 0.12 3.98 4.49
CA ALA A 128 -0.33 3.83 3.12
C ALA A 128 -0.43 2.35 2.71
N ALA A 129 0.50 1.50 3.17
CA ALA A 129 0.45 0.07 2.95
C ALA A 129 -0.77 -0.57 3.64
N GLU A 130 -1.04 -0.23 4.91
CA GLU A 130 -2.25 -0.67 5.62
C GLU A 130 -3.53 -0.26 4.87
N GLY A 131 -3.59 1.00 4.40
CA GLY A 131 -4.71 1.49 3.58
C GLY A 131 -4.85 0.76 2.24
N LEU A 132 -3.74 0.40 1.60
CA LEU A 132 -3.75 -0.40 0.37
C LEU A 132 -4.31 -1.80 0.62
N ASP A 133 -3.94 -2.43 1.73
CA ASP A 133 -4.45 -3.76 2.10
C ASP A 133 -5.94 -3.72 2.44
N GLU A 134 -6.41 -2.66 3.11
CA GLU A 134 -7.85 -2.44 3.34
C GLU A 134 -8.62 -2.25 2.02
N LEU A 135 -8.07 -1.49 1.07
CA LEU A 135 -8.68 -1.30 -0.25
C LEU A 135 -8.70 -2.60 -1.05
N ARG A 136 -7.62 -3.40 -1.00
CA ARG A 136 -7.57 -4.73 -1.62
C ARG A 136 -8.63 -5.66 -1.04
N LEU A 137 -8.77 -5.70 0.28
CA LEU A 137 -9.82 -6.46 0.96
C LEU A 137 -11.22 -6.07 0.46
N LYS A 138 -11.51 -4.77 0.37
CA LYS A 138 -12.79 -4.27 -0.15
C LYS A 138 -13.03 -4.69 -1.60
N VAL A 139 -12.01 -4.58 -2.45
CA VAL A 139 -12.08 -4.98 -3.87
C VAL A 139 -12.36 -6.46 -4.00
N GLU A 140 -11.64 -7.33 -3.29
CA GLU A 140 -11.81 -8.78 -3.42
C GLU A 140 -13.15 -9.26 -2.87
N ARG A 141 -13.61 -8.70 -1.74
CA ARG A 141 -14.96 -9.00 -1.23
C ARG A 141 -16.05 -8.58 -2.22
N ALA A 142 -15.91 -7.41 -2.84
CA ALA A 142 -16.86 -6.94 -3.85
C ALA A 142 -16.85 -7.83 -5.11
N ARG A 143 -15.67 -8.31 -5.54
CA ARG A 143 -15.54 -9.26 -6.65
C ARG A 143 -16.22 -10.58 -6.36
N ALA A 144 -15.97 -11.18 -5.20
CA ALA A 144 -16.59 -12.44 -4.79
C ALA A 144 -18.13 -12.29 -4.76
N LEU A 145 -18.66 -11.26 -4.11
CA LEU A 145 -20.11 -11.01 -4.07
C LEU A 145 -20.71 -10.81 -5.47
N ARG A 146 -20.03 -10.05 -6.34
CA ARG A 146 -20.47 -9.85 -7.72
C ARG A 146 -20.50 -11.16 -8.51
N CYS A 147 -19.50 -12.04 -8.32
CA CYS A 147 -19.48 -13.37 -8.96
C CYS A 147 -20.67 -14.23 -8.51
N ALA A 148 -20.92 -14.30 -7.19
CA ALA A 148 -22.06 -15.04 -6.65
C ALA A 148 -23.41 -14.51 -7.18
N LEU A 149 -23.59 -13.18 -7.21
CA LEU A 149 -24.84 -12.57 -7.68
C LEU A 149 -25.04 -12.73 -9.20
N GLY A 150 -23.97 -12.67 -9.99
CA GLY A 150 -24.03 -12.75 -11.45
C GLY A 150 -24.53 -14.09 -11.99
N ALA A 151 -24.31 -15.18 -11.25
CA ALA A 151 -24.75 -16.53 -11.63
C ALA A 151 -26.18 -16.88 -11.16
N GLY A 152 -26.76 -16.06 -10.27
CA GLY A 152 -28.02 -16.37 -9.59
C GLY A 152 -27.85 -17.47 -8.53
N SER A 153 -28.89 -17.72 -7.74
CA SER A 153 -28.82 -18.59 -6.55
C SER A 153 -28.43 -20.05 -6.87
N ALA A 154 -28.74 -20.53 -8.07
CA ALA A 154 -28.46 -21.91 -8.46
C ALA A 154 -27.05 -22.15 -9.00
N GLY A 155 -26.33 -21.10 -9.41
CA GLY A 155 -24.97 -21.20 -9.97
C GLY A 155 -23.90 -20.47 -9.17
N ALA A 156 -24.25 -19.97 -7.98
CA ALA A 156 -23.33 -19.18 -7.15
C ALA A 156 -22.12 -20.01 -6.70
N HIS A 157 -22.32 -21.30 -6.39
CA HIS A 157 -21.25 -22.20 -5.97
C HIS A 157 -20.18 -22.36 -7.07
N GLU A 158 -20.60 -22.74 -8.28
CA GLU A 158 -19.71 -22.93 -9.43
C GLU A 158 -19.02 -21.61 -9.85
N ALA A 159 -19.74 -20.49 -9.76
CA ALA A 159 -19.19 -19.18 -10.08
C ALA A 159 -18.09 -18.74 -9.10
N ILE A 160 -18.28 -19.01 -7.80
CA ILE A 160 -17.25 -18.73 -6.79
C ILE A 160 -16.09 -19.70 -6.92
N GLU A 161 -16.36 -20.97 -7.23
CA GLU A 161 -15.30 -21.93 -7.50
C GLU A 161 -14.41 -21.47 -8.67
N SER A 162 -15.02 -21.05 -9.78
CA SER A 162 -14.28 -20.52 -10.93
C SER A 162 -13.47 -19.27 -10.54
N TYR A 163 -14.03 -18.36 -9.73
CA TYR A 163 -13.32 -17.19 -9.22
C TYR A 163 -12.09 -17.60 -8.37
N LEU A 164 -12.24 -18.59 -7.49
CA LEU A 164 -11.14 -19.11 -6.68
C LEU A 164 -10.08 -19.79 -7.54
N GLN A 165 -10.49 -20.53 -8.58
CA GLN A 165 -9.56 -21.19 -9.51
C GLN A 165 -8.76 -20.18 -10.32
N ASP A 166 -9.40 -19.11 -10.80
CA ASP A 166 -8.73 -18.03 -11.53
C ASP A 166 -7.74 -17.28 -10.63
N ARG A 167 -8.07 -17.11 -9.34
CA ARG A 167 -7.26 -16.37 -8.38
C ARG A 167 -6.10 -17.17 -7.81
N LEU A 168 -6.33 -18.43 -7.44
CA LEU A 168 -5.40 -19.26 -6.68
C LEU A 168 -4.76 -20.37 -7.51
N GLY A 169 -5.33 -20.69 -8.67
CA GLY A 169 -5.02 -21.86 -9.47
C GLY A 169 -5.82 -23.09 -9.06
N ALA A 170 -6.15 -23.93 -10.03
CA ALA A 170 -6.98 -25.12 -9.84
C ALA A 170 -6.43 -26.09 -8.77
N THR A 171 -5.10 -26.23 -8.68
CA THR A 171 -4.45 -27.12 -7.70
C THR A 171 -4.71 -26.68 -6.26
N ALA A 172 -4.67 -25.38 -5.98
CA ALA A 172 -4.94 -24.86 -4.64
C ALA A 172 -6.40 -25.02 -4.23
N VAL A 173 -7.33 -24.80 -5.17
CA VAL A 173 -8.77 -24.99 -4.93
C VAL A 173 -9.11 -26.46 -4.69
N GLU A 174 -8.50 -27.37 -5.45
CA GLU A 174 -8.67 -28.81 -5.24
C GLU A 174 -8.15 -29.26 -3.86
N GLU A 175 -7.03 -28.69 -3.39
CA GLU A 175 -6.53 -28.98 -2.04
C GLU A 175 -7.48 -28.45 -0.95
N LEU A 176 -7.98 -27.21 -1.10
CA LEU A 176 -8.99 -26.65 -0.20
C LEU A 176 -10.26 -27.49 -0.17
N ARG A 177 -10.72 -27.98 -1.33
CA ARG A 177 -11.87 -28.87 -1.44
C ARG A 177 -11.66 -30.14 -0.62
N ARG A 178 -10.51 -30.80 -0.77
CA ARG A 178 -10.19 -32.02 -0.01
C ARG A 178 -10.17 -31.79 1.49
N MET A 179 -9.64 -30.64 1.93
CA MET A 179 -9.66 -30.26 3.35
C MET A 179 -11.10 -30.10 3.86
N LEU A 180 -11.96 -29.42 3.10
CA LEU A 180 -13.38 -29.25 3.46
C LEU A 180 -14.18 -30.57 3.43
N GLU A 181 -13.92 -31.45 2.45
CA GLU A 181 -14.52 -32.78 2.38
C GLU A 181 -14.13 -33.67 3.57
N TYR A 182 -12.87 -33.57 4.02
CA TYR A 182 -12.41 -34.23 5.24
C TYR A 182 -13.19 -33.75 6.47
N LEU A 183 -13.41 -32.44 6.60
CA LEU A 183 -14.21 -31.86 7.69
C LEU A 183 -15.67 -32.33 7.65
N ALA A 184 -16.29 -32.33 6.49
CA ALA A 184 -17.67 -32.81 6.31
C ALA A 184 -17.81 -34.31 6.66
N SER A 185 -16.76 -35.10 6.43
CA SER A 185 -16.73 -36.55 6.72
C SER A 185 -16.43 -36.86 8.19
N ALA A 186 -15.88 -35.90 8.95
CA ALA A 186 -15.51 -36.05 10.34
C ALA A 186 -16.66 -35.79 11.34
N GLU A 187 -17.86 -35.43 10.84
CA GLU A 187 -19.09 -35.33 11.63
C GLU A 187 -19.36 -36.65 12.41
N PRO A 188 -19.41 -36.61 13.75
CA PRO A 188 -19.48 -37.82 14.58
C PRO A 188 -20.92 -38.37 14.62
N GLY A 189 -21.24 -39.27 13.68
CA GLY A 189 -22.56 -39.92 13.62
C GLY A 189 -22.59 -41.37 13.12
N ALA A 190 -21.48 -41.95 12.67
CA ALA A 190 -21.44 -43.35 12.25
C ALA A 190 -20.20 -44.05 12.81
N GLY A 191 -20.41 -44.84 13.86
CA GLY A 191 -19.38 -45.69 14.44
C GLY A 191 -18.84 -46.68 13.42
N ALA A 192 -17.66 -46.39 12.88
CA ALA A 192 -16.84 -47.36 12.17
C ALA A 192 -15.41 -47.24 12.71
N SER A 193 -15.06 -48.16 13.61
CA SER A 193 -13.67 -48.36 14.04
C SER A 193 -12.78 -48.57 12.81
N PRO A 194 -11.59 -47.93 12.72
CA PRO A 194 -10.69 -48.16 11.61
C PRO A 194 -10.12 -49.60 11.67
N PRO A 195 -9.99 -50.31 10.53
CA PRO A 195 -9.42 -51.65 10.51
C PRO A 195 -7.92 -51.60 10.88
N ALA A 196 -7.52 -52.56 11.71
CA ALA A 196 -6.22 -52.66 12.38
C ALA A 196 -5.01 -52.98 11.47
N SER A 197 -5.02 -52.59 10.19
CA SER A 197 -3.99 -52.98 9.21
C SER A 197 -2.94 -51.92 8.87
N ALA A 198 -2.99 -50.73 9.47
CA ALA A 198 -2.03 -49.65 9.18
C ALA A 198 -0.78 -49.61 10.09
N ARG A 199 -0.42 -50.69 10.78
CA ARG A 199 0.70 -50.68 11.76
C ARG A 199 2.10 -50.94 11.20
N ASN A 200 2.27 -51.22 9.91
CA ASN A 200 3.61 -51.56 9.38
C ASN A 200 3.89 -50.90 8.02
N ALA A 201 4.50 -49.72 8.02
CA ALA A 201 5.32 -49.22 6.90
C ALA A 201 6.30 -48.15 7.37
N PRO A 202 7.57 -48.48 7.72
CA PRO A 202 8.57 -47.45 7.95
C PRO A 202 9.20 -47.01 6.62
N ALA A 203 9.57 -45.73 6.54
CA ALA A 203 10.38 -45.05 5.50
C ALA A 203 9.68 -44.18 4.42
N ARG A 204 8.34 -44.11 4.34
CA ARG A 204 7.65 -43.12 3.46
C ARG A 204 7.25 -41.81 4.17
N GLU A 205 7.38 -41.77 5.50
CA GLU A 205 6.87 -40.70 6.36
C GLU A 205 7.68 -39.40 6.33
N LYS A 206 8.99 -39.44 6.03
CA LYS A 206 9.83 -38.21 6.06
C LYS A 206 9.67 -37.32 4.83
N ALA A 207 9.37 -37.89 3.65
CA ALA A 207 9.08 -37.11 2.44
C ALA A 207 7.65 -36.56 2.47
N ALA A 208 6.67 -37.34 2.95
CA ALA A 208 5.29 -36.90 3.12
C ALA A 208 5.14 -35.82 4.21
N SER A 209 5.96 -35.86 5.26
CA SER A 209 5.95 -34.85 6.33
C SER A 209 6.51 -33.49 5.86
N ASN A 210 7.57 -33.48 5.04
CA ASN A 210 8.11 -32.24 4.48
C ASN A 210 7.22 -31.66 3.37
N GLN A 211 6.63 -32.51 2.52
CA GLN A 211 5.70 -32.08 1.48
C GLN A 211 4.40 -31.55 2.11
N GLY A 212 3.80 -32.27 3.05
CA GLY A 212 2.58 -31.83 3.75
C GLY A 212 2.78 -30.60 4.66
N ALA A 213 3.99 -30.34 5.14
CA ALA A 213 4.31 -29.09 5.83
C ALA A 213 4.46 -27.90 4.87
N SER A 214 5.08 -28.12 3.69
CA SER A 214 5.19 -27.12 2.62
C SER A 214 3.82 -26.78 2.02
N ASP A 215 2.97 -27.79 1.82
CA ASP A 215 1.63 -27.61 1.26
C ASP A 215 0.73 -26.86 2.25
N ARG A 216 0.80 -27.15 3.55
CA ARG A 216 0.08 -26.38 4.59
C ARG A 216 0.56 -24.94 4.70
N ALA A 217 1.87 -24.67 4.67
CA ALA A 217 2.37 -23.29 4.68
C ALA A 217 1.91 -22.50 3.43
N GLY A 218 1.81 -23.19 2.28
CA GLY A 218 1.24 -22.64 1.05
C GLY A 218 -0.24 -22.29 1.20
N ILE A 219 -1.06 -23.24 1.68
CA ILE A 219 -2.48 -23.00 1.93
C ILE A 219 -2.69 -21.89 2.97
N ARG A 220 -1.88 -21.83 4.03
CA ARG A 220 -2.01 -20.76 5.02
C ARG A 220 -1.85 -19.38 4.40
N ARG A 221 -0.84 -19.18 3.56
CA ARG A 221 -0.64 -17.91 2.83
C ARG A 221 -1.83 -17.57 1.95
N ILE A 222 -2.44 -18.57 1.32
CA ILE A 222 -3.66 -18.40 0.52
C ILE A 222 -4.84 -17.94 1.39
N LEU A 223 -4.98 -18.47 2.60
CA LEU A 223 -6.05 -18.08 3.53
C LEU A 223 -5.86 -16.67 4.09
N ASP A 224 -4.60 -16.24 4.23
CA ASP A 224 -4.26 -14.87 4.66
C ASP A 224 -4.43 -13.83 3.52
N GLU A 225 -4.77 -14.26 2.29
CA GLU A 225 -5.03 -13.36 1.17
C GLU A 225 -6.32 -12.52 1.39
N PRO A 226 -6.36 -11.26 0.92
CA PRO A 226 -7.51 -10.37 1.17
C PRO A 226 -8.84 -10.94 0.65
N GLY A 227 -9.84 -11.04 1.53
CA GLY A 227 -11.21 -11.44 1.18
C GLY A 227 -11.41 -12.94 1.00
N MET A 228 -10.42 -13.77 1.35
CA MET A 228 -10.52 -15.22 1.24
C MET A 228 -11.57 -15.81 2.18
N ASP A 229 -11.72 -15.21 3.36
CA ASP A 229 -12.77 -15.50 4.33
C ASP A 229 -14.16 -15.53 3.66
N LEU A 230 -14.58 -14.40 3.09
CA LEU A 230 -15.88 -14.27 2.45
C LEU A 230 -16.00 -15.19 1.22
N ALA A 231 -14.93 -15.34 0.45
CA ALA A 231 -14.95 -16.19 -0.74
C ALA A 231 -15.17 -17.67 -0.38
N ILE A 232 -14.52 -18.17 0.67
CA ILE A 232 -14.70 -19.54 1.16
C ILE A 232 -16.09 -19.73 1.75
N GLU A 233 -16.60 -18.77 2.52
CA GLU A 233 -17.97 -18.80 3.06
C GLU A 233 -19.04 -18.85 1.95
N LEU A 234 -18.85 -18.10 0.86
CA LEU A 234 -19.74 -18.13 -0.30
C LEU A 234 -19.63 -19.43 -1.10
N TRP A 235 -18.46 -20.06 -1.11
CA TRP A 235 -18.21 -21.30 -1.84
C TRP A 235 -18.72 -22.53 -1.09
N ALA A 236 -18.27 -22.71 0.15
CA ALA A 236 -18.48 -23.92 0.94
C ALA A 236 -19.59 -23.78 1.99
N GLY A 237 -20.11 -22.57 2.19
CA GLY A 237 -21.21 -22.27 3.09
C GLY A 237 -20.77 -21.69 4.44
N PRO A 238 -21.75 -21.31 5.29
CA PRO A 238 -21.52 -20.61 6.55
C PRO A 238 -20.64 -21.40 7.53
N GLY A 239 -19.58 -20.77 8.03
CA GLY A 239 -18.64 -21.31 9.01
C GLY A 239 -17.53 -22.18 8.41
N ALA A 240 -17.48 -22.34 7.09
CA ALA A 240 -16.47 -23.17 6.43
C ALA A 240 -15.05 -22.61 6.62
N PHE A 241 -14.87 -21.28 6.60
CA PHE A 241 -13.56 -20.67 6.78
C PHE A 241 -13.02 -20.90 8.18
N ASP A 242 -13.83 -20.62 9.20
CA ASP A 242 -13.44 -20.76 10.60
C ASP A 242 -13.11 -22.22 10.96
N GLN A 243 -13.90 -23.18 10.46
CA GLN A 243 -13.61 -24.61 10.65
C GLN A 243 -12.29 -25.02 9.99
N LEU A 244 -12.02 -24.52 8.78
CA LEU A 244 -10.78 -24.81 8.06
C LEU A 244 -9.56 -24.26 8.79
N VAL A 245 -9.64 -23.02 9.30
CA VAL A 245 -8.55 -22.42 10.08
C VAL A 245 -8.31 -23.20 11.37
N LYS A 246 -9.37 -23.48 12.12
CA LYS A 246 -9.30 -24.14 13.43
C LYS A 246 -8.73 -25.56 13.36
N GLU A 247 -9.14 -26.36 12.38
CA GLU A 247 -8.77 -27.79 12.35
C GLU A 247 -7.39 -28.05 11.71
N PHE A 248 -6.90 -27.14 10.87
CA PHE A 248 -5.65 -27.36 10.13
C PHE A 248 -4.51 -26.41 10.48
N PHE A 249 -4.78 -25.28 11.15
CA PHE A 249 -3.81 -24.20 11.38
C PHE A 249 -3.74 -23.65 12.81
N GLU A 250 -4.59 -24.12 13.72
CA GLU A 250 -4.52 -23.86 15.18
C GLU A 250 -4.15 -25.14 15.94
#